data_AF-A0A816UA48-F1
#
_entry.id   AF-A0A816UA48-F1
#
_cell.length_a   1.000
_cell.length_b   1.000
_cell.length_c   1.000
_cell.angle_alpha   90.00
_cell.angle_beta   90.00
_cell.angle_gamma   90.00
#
_symmetry.space_group_name_H-M   'P 1'
#
loop_
_entity.id
_entity.type
_entity.pdbx_description
1 polymer ?
#
loop_
_entity_poly.entity_id
_entity_poly.type
_entity_poly.pdbx_seq_one_letter_code
_entity_poly.pdbx_strand_id
1 'polypeptide(L)'
;MPAATQKLTEKKNTLPEDIFSYNNDLFYEYIKQAYGNDIAELFSFQAIRNAGLLLDTSCEDILLVLQQESDDTDALKKMCCFEVAGNKYQVKLGVKLTINSLIQSLKLKQEQEQNKKRKRYSNQGLSSNMHSVTPLNQAQTQDTVTPLESTLSSSLTTNTSSIQSTSTPTPSRLDEHGHTAGIEERINRWWILQNDAERVCLEQGVDYFLEINKASINTYTCVLSCKCHTRFKLPFMAPGFFKISSFYRHLKEKQCIQLVNRPGKENNLVNGEISSSNQSKTLHSVATSSGIESQQGKKTAHTTASKRIRQQSDRHGVIKKRVQNLTPSTMDILQLTELTDDMINLSHDDFYDFIETALNKDLCDLFRSQSIRDMSSLSSITVDELTAVLNYDIVELSSIKRILGFVSTDGKFHLRIGFRVTLERLISLVKSKTNSYLKNYELKRDQLEHDLLGKLTEVWKQGPMSSDISDIPILIPWMKNTFENLKKQKNKFTYDNLIQQFALLLFILGGRNCYEFLGLNLPAALPHVSNVELLMRNNEQRILECEFRFQLIKEYCQSNNCNYVFSSEDATRCISRIDYDAQSDSFIGFSACLVNGLPQPNFFQTNKFDELKL
;
A
#
# COMPACT_ATOMS: atom_id res chain seq x y z
N MET A 1 47.71 -33.77 -51.33
CA MET A 1 46.89 -32.70 -50.74
C MET A 1 46.89 -32.90 -49.23
N PRO A 2 47.41 -31.98 -48.41
CA PRO A 2 47.61 -32.23 -46.99
C PRO A 2 46.30 -31.99 -46.20
N ALA A 3 45.91 -33.00 -45.44
CA ALA A 3 44.82 -32.93 -44.47
C ALA A 3 45.27 -32.03 -43.30
N ALA A 4 44.62 -30.87 -43.17
CA ALA A 4 44.77 -29.99 -42.02
C ALA A 4 44.15 -30.66 -40.78
N THR A 5 44.98 -31.43 -40.08
CA THR A 5 44.64 -31.98 -38.77
C THR A 5 44.74 -30.83 -37.78
N GLN A 6 43.62 -30.15 -37.49
CA GLN A 6 43.55 -29.17 -36.41
C GLN A 6 43.83 -29.90 -35.10
N LYS A 7 45.03 -29.67 -34.54
CA LYS A 7 45.36 -29.99 -33.16
C LYS A 7 44.34 -29.30 -32.26
N LEU A 8 43.40 -30.06 -31.69
CA LEU A 8 42.68 -29.67 -30.48
C LEU A 8 43.74 -29.58 -29.36
N THR A 9 44.28 -28.39 -29.17
CA THR A 9 45.05 -28.07 -27.97
C THR A 9 44.11 -28.15 -26.77
N GLU A 10 44.53 -28.85 -25.72
CA GLU A 10 43.86 -28.93 -24.43
C GLU A 10 43.60 -27.52 -23.88
N LYS A 11 42.48 -26.92 -24.25
CA LYS A 11 41.98 -25.72 -23.60
C LYS A 11 41.48 -26.15 -22.24
N LYS A 12 42.30 -25.90 -21.21
CA LYS A 12 41.83 -25.88 -19.82
C LYS A 12 40.50 -25.14 -19.78
N ASN A 13 39.49 -25.75 -19.15
CA ASN A 13 38.13 -25.23 -18.97
C ASN A 13 38.13 -23.91 -18.16
N THR A 14 38.59 -22.83 -18.77
CA THR A 14 38.58 -21.50 -18.16
C THR A 14 37.30 -20.79 -18.59
N LEU A 15 36.47 -20.41 -17.61
CA LEU A 15 35.29 -19.59 -17.82
C LEU A 15 35.66 -18.27 -18.52
N PRO A 16 34.86 -17.80 -19.51
CA PRO A 16 35.02 -16.49 -20.13
C PRO A 16 35.16 -15.37 -19.09
N GLU A 17 35.90 -14.31 -19.43
CA GLU A 17 36.04 -13.15 -18.53
C GLU A 17 34.74 -12.38 -18.33
N ASP A 18 33.83 -12.49 -19.28
CA ASP A 18 32.57 -11.78 -19.35
C ASP A 18 31.36 -12.70 -19.09
N ILE A 19 31.56 -13.88 -18.48
CA ILE A 19 30.50 -14.87 -18.27
C ILE A 19 29.28 -14.33 -17.49
N PHE A 20 29.49 -13.38 -16.57
CA PHE A 20 28.41 -12.73 -15.82
C PHE A 20 27.61 -11.71 -16.64
N SER A 21 28.08 -11.38 -17.85
CA SER A 21 27.37 -10.53 -18.80
C SER A 21 26.47 -11.32 -19.76
N TYR A 22 26.64 -12.64 -19.83
CA TYR A 22 25.85 -13.49 -20.72
C TYR A 22 24.45 -13.65 -20.16
N ASN A 23 23.45 -13.36 -21.01
CA ASN A 23 22.03 -13.45 -20.68
C ASN A 23 21.28 -14.20 -21.77
N ASN A 24 20.27 -14.96 -21.38
CA ASN A 24 19.36 -15.72 -22.26
C ASN A 24 20.16 -16.62 -23.23
N ASP A 25 19.92 -16.47 -24.53
CA ASP A 25 20.48 -17.32 -25.59
C ASP A 25 22.01 -17.38 -25.56
N LEU A 26 22.68 -16.26 -25.28
CA LEU A 26 24.15 -16.25 -25.17
C LEU A 26 24.66 -17.13 -24.04
N PHE A 27 23.94 -17.15 -22.92
CA PHE A 27 24.28 -18.03 -21.80
C PHE A 27 24.02 -19.49 -22.17
N TYR A 28 22.87 -19.81 -22.76
CA TYR A 28 22.54 -21.18 -23.14
C TYR A 28 23.47 -21.75 -24.22
N GLU A 29 23.82 -20.96 -25.24
CA GLU A 29 24.77 -21.35 -26.27
C GLU A 29 26.16 -21.64 -25.69
N TYR A 30 26.62 -20.81 -24.73
CA TYR A 30 27.85 -21.08 -24.01
C TYR A 30 27.77 -22.39 -23.22
N ILE A 31 26.69 -22.61 -22.46
CA ILE A 31 26.50 -23.84 -21.67
C ILE A 31 26.46 -25.06 -22.59
N LYS A 32 25.77 -24.97 -23.73
CA LYS A 32 25.68 -26.03 -24.74
C LYS A 32 27.04 -26.39 -25.31
N GLN A 33 27.84 -25.37 -25.65
CA GLN A 33 29.20 -25.57 -26.19
C GLN A 33 30.18 -26.13 -25.16
N ALA A 34 30.11 -25.66 -23.90
CA ALA A 34 31.09 -25.98 -22.87
C ALA A 34 30.75 -27.24 -22.05
N TYR A 35 29.46 -27.52 -21.83
CA TYR A 35 28.99 -28.53 -20.89
C TYR A 35 28.00 -29.54 -21.48
N GLY A 36 27.53 -29.33 -22.71
CA GLY A 36 26.63 -30.24 -23.40
C GLY A 36 25.18 -29.73 -23.49
N ASN A 37 24.45 -30.29 -24.47
CA ASN A 37 23.08 -29.88 -24.76
C ASN A 37 22.10 -30.24 -23.63
N ASP A 38 22.33 -31.34 -22.92
CA ASP A 38 21.54 -31.77 -21.76
C ASP A 38 21.54 -30.74 -20.63
N ILE A 39 22.70 -30.18 -20.29
CA ILE A 39 22.79 -29.13 -19.26
C ILE A 39 22.13 -27.84 -19.73
N ALA A 40 22.34 -27.47 -21.00
CA ALA A 40 21.74 -26.25 -21.57
C ALA A 40 20.21 -26.32 -21.60
N GLU A 41 19.65 -27.45 -22.04
CA GLU A 41 18.19 -27.67 -22.04
C GLU A 41 17.62 -27.70 -20.62
N LEU A 42 18.32 -28.31 -19.66
CA LEU A 42 17.90 -28.31 -18.25
C LEU A 42 17.84 -26.87 -17.69
N PHE A 43 18.85 -26.05 -17.95
CA PHE A 43 18.87 -24.65 -17.52
C PHE A 43 17.82 -23.80 -18.23
N SER A 44 17.64 -24.01 -19.53
CA SER A 44 16.60 -23.33 -20.33
C SER A 44 15.20 -23.65 -19.80
N PHE A 45 14.92 -24.93 -19.55
CA PHE A 45 13.64 -25.35 -18.96
C PHE A 45 13.40 -24.73 -17.58
N GLN A 46 14.44 -24.68 -16.75
CA GLN A 46 14.40 -24.06 -15.43
C GLN A 46 14.45 -22.53 -15.45
N ALA A 47 14.51 -21.90 -16.62
CA ALA A 47 14.66 -20.45 -16.81
C ALA A 47 15.91 -19.85 -16.13
N ILE A 48 16.99 -20.63 -15.99
CA ILE A 48 18.29 -20.20 -15.45
C ILE A 48 19.08 -19.53 -16.57
N ARG A 49 18.78 -18.26 -16.83
CA ARG A 49 19.24 -17.51 -18.02
C ARG A 49 20.61 -16.82 -17.91
N ASN A 50 21.27 -16.86 -16.75
CA ASN A 50 22.61 -16.30 -16.57
C ASN A 50 23.35 -16.92 -15.38
N ALA A 51 24.64 -16.62 -15.27
CA ALA A 51 25.50 -17.08 -14.21
C ALA A 51 25.08 -16.60 -12.81
N GLY A 52 24.42 -15.44 -12.71
CA GLY A 52 23.90 -14.91 -11.44
C GLY A 52 22.82 -15.81 -10.85
N LEU A 53 21.79 -16.15 -11.64
CA LEU A 53 20.74 -17.09 -11.22
C LEU A 53 21.30 -18.44 -10.81
N LEU A 54 22.27 -18.94 -11.58
CA LEU A 54 22.88 -20.23 -11.30
C LEU A 54 23.64 -20.22 -9.96
N LEU A 55 24.25 -19.10 -9.57
CA LEU A 55 24.93 -18.97 -8.29
C LEU A 55 23.96 -18.90 -7.10
N ASP A 56 22.78 -18.33 -7.32
CA ASP A 56 21.72 -18.20 -6.31
C ASP A 56 20.88 -19.48 -6.17
N THR A 57 21.09 -20.48 -7.03
CA THR A 57 20.36 -21.75 -7.02
C THR A 57 21.26 -22.91 -6.60
N SER A 58 20.80 -23.77 -5.67
CA SER A 58 21.57 -24.97 -5.31
C SER A 58 21.47 -26.05 -6.40
N CYS A 59 22.50 -26.89 -6.52
CA CYS A 59 22.49 -28.00 -7.49
C CYS A 59 21.32 -28.97 -7.23
N GLU A 60 20.98 -29.24 -5.96
CA GLU A 60 19.85 -30.12 -5.65
C GLU A 60 18.53 -29.50 -6.11
N ASP A 61 18.31 -28.19 -5.90
CA ASP A 61 17.08 -27.51 -6.33
C ASP A 61 16.90 -27.54 -7.85
N ILE A 62 17.98 -27.38 -8.61
CA ILE A 62 17.95 -27.50 -10.07
C ILE A 62 17.51 -28.90 -10.49
N LEU A 63 17.98 -29.93 -9.78
CA LEU A 63 17.72 -31.33 -10.11
C LEU A 63 16.36 -31.83 -9.59
N LEU A 64 15.73 -31.14 -8.63
CA LEU A 64 14.40 -31.52 -8.10
C LEU A 64 13.32 -31.59 -9.18
N VAL A 65 13.45 -30.82 -10.27
CA VAL A 65 12.52 -30.91 -11.40
C VAL A 65 12.47 -32.29 -12.03
N LEU A 66 13.60 -33.01 -12.06
CA LEU A 66 13.69 -34.32 -12.71
C LEU A 66 12.98 -35.41 -11.89
N GLN A 67 12.60 -35.11 -10.65
CA GLN A 67 11.80 -35.98 -9.79
C GLN A 67 10.29 -35.76 -9.95
N GLN A 68 9.86 -34.69 -10.64
CA GLN A 68 8.45 -34.40 -10.85
C GLN A 68 7.89 -35.26 -11.98
N GLU A 69 6.70 -35.82 -11.80
CA GLU A 69 5.98 -36.52 -12.86
C GLU A 69 5.20 -35.49 -13.70
N SER A 70 5.66 -35.22 -14.93
CA SER A 70 5.03 -34.27 -15.86
C SER A 70 5.52 -34.55 -17.28
N ASP A 71 4.61 -34.51 -18.25
CA ASP A 71 4.92 -34.72 -19.68
C ASP A 71 6.01 -33.75 -20.18
N ASP A 72 6.01 -32.52 -19.66
CA ASP A 72 6.99 -31.48 -19.99
C ASP A 72 8.41 -31.85 -19.55
N THR A 73 8.56 -32.74 -18.56
CA THR A 73 9.87 -33.15 -18.01
C THR A 73 10.43 -34.42 -18.66
N ASP A 74 9.64 -35.14 -19.46
CA ASP A 74 10.03 -36.46 -19.97
C ASP A 74 11.20 -36.39 -20.95
N ALA A 75 11.24 -35.36 -21.80
CA ALA A 75 12.38 -35.13 -22.68
C ALA A 75 13.67 -34.90 -21.88
N LEU A 76 13.59 -34.09 -20.82
CA LEU A 76 14.72 -33.82 -19.94
C LEU A 76 15.17 -35.06 -19.16
N LYS A 77 14.23 -35.87 -18.65
CA LYS A 77 14.57 -37.12 -17.96
C LYS A 77 15.31 -38.08 -18.88
N LYS A 78 14.89 -38.22 -20.14
CA LYS A 78 15.60 -39.04 -21.14
C LYS A 78 17.03 -38.55 -21.38
N MET A 79 17.24 -37.22 -21.34
CA MET A 79 18.57 -36.62 -21.50
C MET A 79 19.44 -36.77 -20.24
N CYS A 80 18.89 -36.45 -19.06
CA CYS A 80 19.64 -36.23 -17.82
C CYS A 80 19.64 -37.41 -16.84
N CYS A 81 18.77 -38.42 -17.02
CA CYS A 81 18.57 -39.51 -16.07
C CYS A 81 18.80 -40.89 -16.70
N PHE A 82 18.98 -41.89 -15.83
CA PHE A 82 18.76 -43.29 -16.14
C PHE A 82 17.35 -43.67 -15.72
N GLU A 83 16.65 -44.40 -16.59
CA GLU A 83 15.39 -45.04 -16.24
C GLU A 83 15.69 -46.30 -15.42
N VAL A 84 15.12 -46.35 -14.22
CA VAL A 84 15.19 -47.46 -13.27
C VAL A 84 13.84 -48.16 -13.27
N ALA A 85 13.83 -49.46 -12.99
CA ALA A 85 12.61 -50.27 -12.97
C ALA A 85 11.46 -49.59 -12.19
N GLY A 86 10.27 -49.54 -12.82
CA GLY A 86 9.07 -48.92 -12.26
C GLY A 86 8.93 -47.42 -12.54
N ASN A 87 9.31 -46.95 -13.73
CA ASN A 87 9.21 -45.54 -14.16
C ASN A 87 9.92 -44.55 -13.22
N LYS A 88 10.91 -45.02 -12.46
CA LYS A 88 11.72 -44.16 -11.58
C LYS A 88 12.92 -43.66 -12.34
N TYR A 89 13.27 -42.39 -12.15
CA TYR A 89 14.42 -41.79 -12.82
C TYR A 89 15.51 -41.46 -11.80
N GLN A 90 16.74 -41.87 -12.11
CA GLN A 90 17.93 -41.51 -11.34
C GLN A 90 18.82 -40.58 -12.15
N VAL A 91 19.13 -39.40 -11.63
CA VAL A 91 19.99 -38.42 -12.31
C VAL A 91 21.36 -39.02 -12.62
N LYS A 92 21.84 -38.86 -13.86
CA LYS A 92 23.18 -39.28 -14.27
C LYS A 92 24.21 -38.54 -13.41
N LEU A 93 25.12 -39.29 -12.77
CA LEU A 93 26.15 -38.71 -11.90
C LEU A 93 26.98 -37.63 -12.61
N GLY A 94 27.25 -37.81 -13.91
CA GLY A 94 27.93 -36.82 -14.75
C GLY A 94 27.22 -35.47 -14.79
N VAL A 95 25.90 -35.44 -14.95
CA VAL A 95 25.09 -34.20 -14.95
C VAL A 95 25.25 -33.47 -13.61
N LYS A 96 25.07 -34.20 -12.50
CA LYS A 96 25.20 -33.65 -11.14
C LYS A 96 26.61 -33.10 -10.86
N LEU A 97 27.66 -33.82 -11.26
CA LEU A 97 29.04 -33.37 -11.08
C LEU A 97 29.37 -32.16 -11.96
N THR A 98 28.89 -32.12 -13.20
CA THR A 98 29.08 -31.01 -14.13
C THR A 98 28.45 -29.71 -13.61
N ILE A 99 27.19 -29.76 -13.17
CA ILE A 99 26.50 -28.58 -12.60
C ILE A 99 27.23 -28.07 -11.35
N ASN A 100 27.60 -28.98 -10.44
CA ASN A 100 28.38 -28.60 -9.25
C ASN A 100 29.73 -27.98 -9.61
N SER A 101 30.45 -28.56 -10.56
CA SER A 101 31.75 -28.03 -11.02
C SER A 101 31.61 -26.65 -11.64
N LEU A 102 30.57 -26.41 -12.44
CA LEU A 102 30.25 -25.11 -13.01
C LEU A 102 29.92 -24.07 -11.92
N ILE A 103 29.04 -24.40 -10.96
CA ILE A 103 28.72 -23.51 -9.84
C ILE A 103 29.97 -23.13 -9.05
N GLN A 104 30.85 -24.09 -8.74
CA GLN A 104 32.10 -23.82 -8.03
C GLN A 104 33.05 -22.93 -8.84
N SER A 105 33.13 -23.17 -10.15
CA SER A 105 33.95 -22.35 -11.06
C SER A 105 33.43 -20.91 -11.12
N LEU A 106 32.10 -20.72 -11.17
CA LEU A 106 31.47 -19.41 -11.15
C LEU A 106 31.70 -18.69 -9.82
N LYS A 107 31.60 -19.38 -8.67
CA LYS A 107 31.90 -18.80 -7.34
C LYS A 107 33.33 -18.26 -7.27
N LEU A 108 34.29 -19.08 -7.72
CA LEU A 108 35.69 -18.69 -7.75
C LEU A 108 35.95 -17.51 -8.70
N LYS A 109 35.27 -17.46 -9.86
CA LYS A 109 35.34 -16.32 -10.78
C LYS A 109 34.76 -15.04 -10.16
N GLN A 110 33.61 -15.14 -9.49
CA GLN A 110 32.98 -14.01 -8.81
C GLN A 110 33.90 -13.43 -7.73
N GLU A 111 34.54 -14.28 -6.93
CA GLU A 111 35.52 -13.87 -5.91
C GLU A 111 36.74 -13.18 -6.54
N GLN A 112 37.25 -13.71 -7.65
CA GLN A 112 38.34 -13.07 -8.40
C GLN A 112 37.97 -11.67 -8.89
N GLU A 113 36.76 -11.47 -9.40
CA GLU A 113 36.28 -10.15 -9.83
C GLU A 113 36.13 -9.18 -8.66
N GLN A 114 35.59 -9.64 -7.53
CA GLN A 114 35.50 -8.84 -6.31
C GLN A 114 36.89 -8.43 -5.81
N ASN A 115 37.87 -9.35 -5.84
CA ASN A 115 39.25 -9.06 -5.48
C ASN A 115 39.93 -8.10 -6.45
N LYS A 116 39.67 -8.20 -7.76
CA LYS A 116 40.13 -7.21 -8.76
C LYS A 116 39.55 -5.83 -8.48
N LYS A 117 38.25 -5.73 -8.13
CA LYS A 117 37.60 -4.46 -7.75
C LYS A 117 38.25 -3.87 -6.49
N ARG A 118 38.46 -4.67 -5.44
CA ARG A 118 39.12 -4.24 -4.19
C ARG A 118 40.55 -3.70 -4.43
N LYS A 119 41.34 -4.37 -5.27
CA LYS A 119 42.70 -3.90 -5.62
C LYS A 119 42.70 -2.57 -6.37
N ARG A 120 41.72 -2.32 -7.24
CA ARG A 120 41.58 -1.03 -7.95
C ARG A 120 41.28 0.12 -6.98
N TYR A 121 40.41 -0.09 -5.99
CA TYR A 121 40.12 0.91 -4.96
C TYR A 121 41.33 1.17 -4.04
N SER A 122 42.06 0.12 -3.65
CA SER A 122 43.26 0.28 -2.81
C SER A 122 44.37 1.08 -3.49
N ASN A 123 44.53 0.97 -4.82
CA ASN A 123 45.57 1.70 -5.55
C ASN A 123 45.18 3.15 -5.87
N GLN A 124 43.90 3.51 -5.84
CA GLN A 124 43.45 4.90 -6.05
C GLN A 124 43.55 5.77 -4.79
N GLY A 125 43.65 5.18 -3.59
CA GLY A 125 43.74 5.91 -2.32
C GLY A 125 45.12 6.46 -1.95
N LEU A 126 46.18 6.17 -2.70
CA LEU A 126 47.58 6.50 -2.34
C LEU A 126 48.22 7.59 -3.21
N SER A 127 47.48 8.27 -4.09
CA SER A 127 48.03 9.28 -5.01
C SER A 127 47.60 10.74 -4.72
N SER A 128 47.11 11.07 -3.54
CA SER A 128 46.86 12.46 -3.16
C SER A 128 47.38 12.77 -1.76
N ASN A 129 48.29 13.76 -1.71
CA ASN A 129 48.96 14.38 -0.55
C ASN A 129 50.17 13.65 0.05
N MET A 130 51.34 13.89 -0.57
CA MET A 130 52.55 14.17 0.20
C MET A 130 52.94 15.65 0.04
N HIS A 131 52.65 16.45 1.07
CA HIS A 131 53.54 17.55 1.46
C HIS A 131 54.16 17.18 2.81
N SER A 132 55.49 17.31 2.79
CA SER A 132 56.50 16.98 3.79
C SER A 132 56.33 17.65 5.15
N VAL A 133 56.40 16.87 6.24
CA VAL A 133 57.05 17.27 7.51
C VAL A 133 57.73 16.05 8.15
N THR A 134 58.99 16.27 8.55
CA THR A 134 60.03 15.41 9.12
C THR A 134 59.69 14.93 10.56
N PRO A 135 60.28 13.82 11.09
CA PRO A 135 59.79 13.13 12.28
C PRO A 135 60.46 13.58 13.59
N LEU A 136 59.74 13.41 14.70
CA LEU A 136 60.31 13.45 16.05
C LEU A 136 59.91 12.20 16.83
N ASN A 137 60.93 11.57 17.42
CA ASN A 137 60.89 10.44 18.34
C ASN A 137 59.84 10.56 19.45
N GLN A 138 59.25 9.43 19.84
CA GLN A 138 59.15 9.04 21.25
C GLN A 138 58.79 7.55 21.42
N ALA A 139 59.27 7.01 22.54
CA ALA A 139 59.39 5.59 22.86
C ALA A 139 58.31 5.11 23.84
N GLN A 140 58.14 3.78 23.88
CA GLN A 140 57.54 2.93 24.95
C GLN A 140 56.05 3.21 25.27
N THR A 141 55.17 2.23 25.52
CA THR A 141 55.27 1.08 26.44
C THR A 141 54.34 -0.07 26.00
N GLN A 142 54.75 -1.30 26.36
CA GLN A 142 53.92 -2.50 26.38
C GLN A 142 52.91 -2.42 27.54
N ASP A 143 51.72 -2.98 27.37
CA ASP A 143 51.09 -3.74 28.45
C ASP A 143 50.08 -4.78 27.96
N THR A 144 50.01 -5.84 28.76
CA THR A 144 49.43 -7.15 28.50
C THR A 144 48.24 -7.35 29.42
N VAL A 145 47.02 -7.62 28.95
CA VAL A 145 45.99 -8.29 29.77
C VAL A 145 45.05 -9.16 28.90
N THR A 146 44.87 -10.39 29.39
CA THR A 146 44.04 -11.53 28.98
C THR A 146 42.52 -11.32 29.14
N PRO A 147 41.67 -12.25 28.64
CA PRO A 147 40.23 -12.08 28.43
C PRO A 147 39.38 -12.59 29.62
N LEU A 148 38.12 -12.12 29.70
CA LEU A 148 37.12 -12.69 30.61
C LEU A 148 35.79 -12.96 29.88
N GLU A 149 35.30 -14.19 30.08
CA GLU A 149 34.02 -14.75 29.64
C GLU A 149 32.81 -14.19 30.42
N SER A 150 31.61 -14.24 29.82
CA SER A 150 30.37 -14.63 30.52
C SER A 150 29.17 -14.88 29.55
N THR A 151 28.78 -16.15 29.44
CA THR A 151 27.44 -16.74 29.69
C THR A 151 26.16 -15.87 29.50
N LEU A 152 25.25 -16.24 28.56
CA LEU A 152 23.98 -17.03 28.75
C LEU A 152 22.90 -16.30 29.60
N SER A 153 21.59 -16.14 29.30
CA SER A 153 20.60 -16.81 28.42
C SER A 153 19.28 -15.99 28.32
N SER A 154 18.45 -16.30 27.31
CA SER A 154 16.95 -16.42 27.29
C SER A 154 16.08 -15.29 27.88
N SER A 155 15.12 -14.70 27.16
CA SER A 155 13.87 -15.33 26.71
C SER A 155 13.02 -14.30 25.93
N LEU A 156 12.43 -14.71 24.80
CA LEU A 156 11.50 -13.92 23.98
C LEU A 156 10.12 -14.54 24.07
N THR A 157 9.16 -13.80 24.62
CA THR A 157 7.72 -14.04 24.48
C THR A 157 7.18 -13.13 23.39
N THR A 158 6.72 -13.75 22.32
CA THR A 158 5.99 -13.12 21.22
C THR A 158 4.57 -12.77 21.65
N ASN A 159 4.18 -11.51 21.52
CA ASN A 159 2.79 -11.11 21.27
C ASN A 159 2.80 -9.67 20.73
N THR A 160 2.51 -9.50 19.44
CA THR A 160 2.24 -8.19 18.86
C THR A 160 1.19 -8.34 17.77
N SER A 161 -0.05 -8.00 18.12
CA SER A 161 -1.17 -7.80 17.20
C SER A 161 -1.02 -6.44 16.52
N SER A 162 -1.13 -6.46 15.20
CA SER A 162 -1.02 -5.35 14.25
C SER A 162 -2.19 -4.36 14.33
N ILE A 163 -1.88 -3.06 14.35
CA ILE A 163 -2.78 -1.99 13.89
C ILE A 163 -2.03 -1.19 12.82
N GLN A 164 -2.48 -1.28 11.58
CA GLN A 164 -1.99 -0.52 10.44
C GLN A 164 -2.63 0.87 10.43
N SER A 165 -1.82 1.92 10.30
CA SER A 165 -2.26 3.29 10.01
C SER A 165 -1.62 3.76 8.71
N THR A 166 -2.46 3.92 7.68
CA THR A 166 -2.10 4.41 6.35
C THR A 166 -1.98 5.95 6.36
N SER A 167 -0.83 6.48 5.94
CA SER A 167 -0.65 7.92 5.70
C SER A 167 -0.84 8.26 4.21
N THR A 168 -1.64 9.28 3.92
CA THR A 168 -1.96 9.74 2.57
C THR A 168 -0.87 10.68 2.00
N PRO A 169 -0.48 10.55 0.72
CA PRO A 169 0.46 11.46 0.07
C PRO A 169 -0.20 12.80 -0.30
N THR A 170 0.59 13.87 -0.30
CA THR A 170 0.18 15.21 -0.74
C THR A 170 -0.12 15.23 -2.25
N PRO A 171 -1.35 15.53 -2.69
CA PRO A 171 -1.73 15.37 -4.09
C PRO A 171 -1.24 16.53 -4.97
N SER A 172 -0.72 16.19 -6.14
CA SER A 172 -0.51 17.11 -7.27
C SER A 172 -1.82 17.79 -7.68
N ARG A 173 -1.77 19.06 -8.08
CA ARG A 173 -2.93 19.82 -8.58
C ARG A 173 -3.54 19.12 -9.80
N LEU A 174 -4.79 18.66 -9.66
CA LEU A 174 -5.58 18.10 -10.74
C LEU A 174 -6.29 19.21 -11.51
N ASP A 175 -6.37 19.07 -12.83
CA ASP A 175 -7.22 19.87 -13.69
C ASP A 175 -8.67 19.34 -13.70
N GLU A 176 -9.55 19.99 -14.45
CA GLU A 176 -10.96 19.60 -14.54
C GLU A 176 -11.14 18.15 -14.99
N HIS A 177 -10.29 17.68 -15.92
CA HIS A 177 -10.32 16.32 -16.43
C HIS A 177 -9.92 15.31 -15.36
N GLY A 178 -8.86 15.58 -14.59
CA GLY A 178 -8.44 14.75 -13.46
C GLY A 178 -9.50 14.69 -12.34
N HIS A 179 -10.23 15.78 -12.13
CA HIS A 179 -11.36 15.79 -11.20
C HIS A 179 -12.54 14.94 -11.69
N THR A 180 -12.88 15.02 -12.98
CA THR A 180 -13.92 14.19 -13.60
C THR A 180 -13.58 12.71 -13.48
N ALA A 181 -12.39 12.31 -13.95
CA ALA A 181 -11.95 10.91 -13.92
C ALA A 181 -11.97 10.32 -12.50
N GLY A 182 -11.49 11.08 -11.50
CA GLY A 182 -11.51 10.64 -10.10
C GLY A 182 -12.90 10.53 -9.49
N ILE A 183 -13.91 11.25 -10.00
CA ILE A 183 -15.31 11.08 -9.58
C ILE A 183 -15.91 9.83 -10.24
N GLU A 184 -15.72 9.67 -11.55
CA GLU A 184 -16.24 8.53 -12.33
C GLU A 184 -15.70 7.19 -11.81
N GLU A 185 -14.39 7.13 -11.54
CA GLU A 185 -13.75 5.94 -10.99
C GLU A 185 -14.38 5.52 -9.67
N ARG A 186 -14.65 6.48 -8.78
CA ARG A 186 -15.24 6.20 -7.48
C ARG A 186 -16.69 5.74 -7.59
N ILE A 187 -17.48 6.34 -8.49
CA ILE A 187 -18.86 5.93 -8.78
C ILE A 187 -18.87 4.48 -9.27
N ASN A 188 -18.04 4.16 -10.27
CA ASN A 188 -17.95 2.82 -10.83
C ASN A 188 -17.44 1.78 -9.83
N ARG A 189 -16.42 2.13 -9.04
CA ARG A 189 -15.91 1.25 -7.97
C ARG A 189 -16.98 0.93 -6.93
N TRP A 190 -17.72 1.95 -6.46
CA TRP A 190 -18.81 1.74 -5.51
C TRP A 190 -19.92 0.88 -6.10
N TRP A 191 -20.27 1.10 -7.37
CA TRP A 191 -21.30 0.33 -8.06
C TRP A 191 -20.96 -1.15 -8.21
N ILE A 192 -19.73 -1.46 -8.63
CA ILE A 192 -19.22 -2.83 -8.75
C ILE A 192 -19.28 -3.55 -7.40
N LEU A 193 -18.90 -2.88 -6.31
CA LEU A 193 -18.90 -3.44 -4.96
C LEU A 193 -20.31 -3.70 -4.39
N GLN A 194 -21.37 -3.11 -4.96
CA GLN A 194 -22.72 -3.24 -4.41
C GLN A 194 -23.61 -4.23 -5.17
N ASN A 195 -23.30 -4.55 -6.43
CA ASN A 195 -24.24 -5.28 -7.28
C ASN A 195 -23.84 -6.72 -7.62
N ASP A 196 -22.64 -7.21 -7.26
CA ASP A 196 -22.14 -8.61 -7.37
C ASP A 196 -22.34 -9.36 -8.71
N ALA A 197 -23.07 -8.79 -9.66
CA ALA A 197 -23.57 -9.42 -10.87
C ALA A 197 -23.29 -8.50 -12.07
N GLU A 198 -22.48 -9.04 -12.98
CA GLU A 198 -22.10 -8.51 -14.30
C GLU A 198 -21.46 -7.11 -14.29
N ARG A 199 -20.44 -6.90 -15.12
CA ARG A 199 -19.62 -5.68 -15.19
C ARG A 199 -20.37 -4.48 -15.78
N VAL A 200 -21.57 -4.17 -15.28
CA VAL A 200 -22.34 -3.00 -15.70
C VAL A 200 -21.74 -1.78 -14.99
N CYS A 201 -20.94 -0.99 -15.72
CA CYS A 201 -20.49 0.31 -15.25
C CYS A 201 -21.58 1.35 -15.50
N LEU A 202 -21.68 2.37 -14.64
CA LEU A 202 -22.54 3.52 -14.89
C LEU A 202 -21.84 4.42 -15.93
N GLU A 203 -22.52 4.73 -17.03
CA GLU A 203 -21.97 5.52 -18.13
C GLU A 203 -22.30 7.02 -17.94
N GLN A 204 -21.27 7.88 -17.94
CA GLN A 204 -21.45 9.33 -17.97
C GLN A 204 -22.18 9.73 -19.28
N GLY A 205 -23.21 10.56 -19.16
CA GLY A 205 -24.08 10.95 -20.27
C GLY A 205 -25.28 10.01 -20.50
N VAL A 206 -25.30 8.84 -19.87
CA VAL A 206 -26.40 7.87 -19.97
C VAL A 206 -27.11 7.71 -18.63
N ASP A 207 -26.35 7.38 -17.58
CA ASP A 207 -26.90 7.08 -16.25
C ASP A 207 -26.79 8.26 -15.30
N TYR A 208 -25.78 9.11 -15.52
CA TYR A 208 -25.58 10.35 -14.79
C TYR A 208 -24.85 11.39 -15.66
N PHE A 209 -24.99 12.66 -15.29
CA PHE A 209 -24.28 13.79 -15.91
C PHE A 209 -23.44 14.47 -14.84
N LEU A 210 -22.19 14.83 -15.19
CA LEU A 210 -21.28 15.52 -14.28
C LEU A 210 -20.94 16.89 -14.86
N GLU A 211 -21.20 17.93 -14.10
CA GLU A 211 -20.84 19.31 -14.43
C GLU A 211 -19.82 19.79 -13.40
N ILE A 212 -18.58 20.05 -13.84
CA ILE A 212 -17.54 20.66 -13.00
C ILE A 212 -17.36 22.10 -13.46
N ASN A 213 -17.47 23.04 -12.53
CA ASN A 213 -17.27 24.46 -12.80
C ASN A 213 -16.15 24.97 -11.90
N LYS A 214 -15.21 25.71 -12.47
CA LYS A 214 -14.14 26.35 -11.71
C LYS A 214 -14.67 27.62 -11.05
N ALA A 215 -14.80 27.60 -9.73
CA ALA A 215 -15.29 28.75 -8.96
C ALA A 215 -14.17 29.75 -8.62
N SER A 216 -12.94 29.28 -8.42
CA SER A 216 -11.75 30.14 -8.21
C SER A 216 -10.46 29.43 -8.65
N ILE A 217 -9.29 30.06 -8.43
CA ILE A 217 -7.96 29.52 -8.78
C ILE A 217 -7.73 28.10 -8.23
N ASN A 218 -8.38 27.72 -7.12
CA ASN A 218 -8.23 26.42 -6.47
C ASN A 218 -9.53 25.75 -6.01
N THR A 219 -10.70 26.29 -6.37
CA THR A 219 -11.97 25.72 -5.94
C THR A 219 -12.82 25.35 -7.15
N TYR A 220 -13.34 24.13 -7.13
CA TYR A 220 -14.26 23.61 -8.13
C TYR A 220 -15.60 23.36 -7.45
N THR A 221 -16.68 23.71 -8.12
CA THR A 221 -18.02 23.23 -7.78
C THR A 221 -18.34 22.08 -8.72
N CYS A 222 -18.86 20.99 -8.18
CA CYS A 222 -19.29 19.86 -8.98
C CYS A 222 -20.77 19.59 -8.72
N VAL A 223 -21.54 19.47 -9.80
CA VAL A 223 -22.94 19.05 -9.78
C VAL A 223 -23.04 17.73 -10.52
N LEU A 224 -23.54 16.72 -9.82
CA LEU A 224 -23.81 15.42 -10.39
C LEU A 224 -25.32 15.26 -10.53
N SER A 225 -25.82 14.94 -11.72
CA SER A 225 -27.23 14.76 -12.00
C SER A 225 -27.50 13.31 -12.36
N CYS A 226 -28.41 12.64 -11.66
CA CYS A 226 -28.85 11.30 -12.03
C CYS A 226 -29.75 11.35 -13.28
N LYS A 227 -29.86 10.25 -14.03
CA LYS A 227 -30.83 10.08 -15.12
C LYS A 227 -32.29 10.41 -14.73
N CYS A 228 -32.67 10.22 -13.47
CA CYS A 228 -33.98 10.64 -12.95
C CYS A 228 -34.11 12.16 -12.72
N HIS A 229 -33.14 12.94 -13.19
CA HIS A 229 -33.01 14.40 -13.07
C HIS A 229 -32.77 14.94 -11.65
N THR A 230 -32.53 14.07 -10.65
CA THR A 230 -32.12 14.53 -9.31
C THR A 230 -30.69 15.06 -9.34
N ARG A 231 -30.46 16.28 -8.83
CA ARG A 231 -29.16 16.96 -8.83
C ARG A 231 -28.52 16.95 -7.44
N PHE A 232 -27.22 16.66 -7.40
CA PHE A 232 -26.38 16.60 -6.21
C PHE A 232 -25.24 17.60 -6.34
N LYS A 233 -25.23 18.62 -5.48
CA LYS A 233 -24.05 19.47 -5.34
C LYS A 233 -23.03 18.71 -4.48
N LEU A 234 -21.88 18.37 -5.07
CA LEU A 234 -20.85 17.61 -4.40
C LEU A 234 -19.90 18.56 -3.65
N PRO A 235 -19.77 18.43 -2.31
CA PRO A 235 -18.80 19.20 -1.54
C PRO A 235 -17.37 18.86 -1.98
N PHE A 236 -16.58 19.88 -2.30
CA PHE A 236 -15.15 19.76 -2.53
C PHE A 236 -14.43 19.55 -1.20
N MET A 237 -13.69 18.46 -1.08
CA MET A 237 -12.92 18.13 0.14
C MET A 237 -11.44 18.44 -0.06
N ALA A 238 -10.88 18.02 -1.19
CA ALA A 238 -9.48 18.22 -1.57
C ALA A 238 -9.34 18.05 -3.10
N PRO A 239 -8.18 18.40 -3.70
CA PRO A 239 -7.89 18.08 -5.11
C PRO A 239 -8.13 16.58 -5.39
N GLY A 240 -8.96 16.25 -6.39
CA GLY A 240 -9.40 14.89 -6.72
C GLY A 240 -10.54 14.32 -5.86
N PHE A 241 -10.91 14.97 -4.76
CA PHE A 241 -11.84 14.43 -3.77
C PHE A 241 -13.08 15.30 -3.61
N PHE A 242 -14.18 14.79 -4.16
CA PHE A 242 -15.55 15.27 -3.91
C PHE A 242 -16.34 14.26 -3.08
N LYS A 243 -17.18 14.73 -2.15
CA LYS A 243 -18.04 13.85 -1.35
C LYS A 243 -19.29 13.42 -2.13
N ILE A 244 -19.32 12.15 -2.53
CA ILE A 244 -20.35 11.52 -3.39
C ILE A 244 -21.40 10.70 -2.64
N SER A 245 -21.33 10.66 -1.30
CA SER A 245 -22.23 9.85 -0.45
C SER A 245 -23.71 10.13 -0.65
N SER A 246 -24.08 11.37 -0.99
CA SER A 246 -25.49 11.73 -1.25
C SER A 246 -26.03 11.09 -2.52
N PHE A 247 -25.20 10.96 -3.55
CA PHE A 247 -25.56 10.28 -4.80
C PHE A 247 -25.74 8.77 -4.58
N TYR A 248 -24.84 8.14 -3.82
CA TYR A 248 -24.93 6.71 -3.50
C TYR A 248 -26.20 6.35 -2.73
N ARG A 249 -26.54 7.16 -1.73
CA ARG A 249 -27.79 7.02 -0.98
C ARG A 249 -29.01 7.13 -1.89
N HIS A 250 -29.00 8.08 -2.82
CA HIS A 250 -30.07 8.24 -3.80
C HIS A 250 -30.22 7.01 -4.71
N LEU A 251 -29.12 6.50 -5.27
CA LEU A 251 -29.16 5.29 -6.11
C LEU A 251 -29.77 4.09 -5.36
N LYS A 252 -29.44 3.95 -4.07
CA LYS A 252 -29.96 2.88 -3.21
C LYS A 252 -31.45 3.05 -2.87
N GLU A 253 -31.87 4.27 -2.51
CA GLU A 253 -33.24 4.55 -2.05
C GLU A 253 -34.27 4.58 -3.18
N LYS A 254 -33.91 5.13 -4.34
CA LYS A 254 -34.86 5.34 -5.45
C LYS A 254 -34.93 4.18 -6.44
N GLN A 255 -34.18 3.11 -6.20
CA GLN A 255 -34.06 1.97 -7.11
C GLN A 255 -33.82 2.41 -8.57
N CYS A 256 -33.11 3.53 -8.79
CA CYS A 256 -32.72 3.98 -10.14
C CYS A 256 -31.89 2.91 -10.88
N ILE A 257 -31.40 1.92 -10.13
CA ILE A 257 -30.82 0.63 -10.51
C ILE A 257 -31.67 -0.13 -11.55
N GLN A 258 -33.00 -0.11 -11.46
CA GLN A 258 -33.87 -0.86 -12.38
C GLN A 258 -33.95 -0.23 -13.80
N LEU A 259 -33.50 1.02 -13.97
CA LEU A 259 -33.51 1.72 -15.26
C LEU A 259 -32.29 1.44 -16.15
N VAL A 260 -31.32 0.66 -15.64
CA VAL A 260 -30.06 0.31 -16.32
C VAL A 260 -30.12 -1.07 -16.97
N ASN A 261 -31.09 -1.91 -16.59
CA ASN A 261 -31.33 -3.20 -17.24
C ASN A 261 -31.80 -2.99 -18.68
N ARG A 262 -30.87 -3.05 -19.64
CA ARG A 262 -31.18 -3.08 -21.07
C ARG A 262 -31.79 -4.46 -21.40
N PRO A 263 -33.07 -4.58 -21.79
CA PRO A 263 -33.49 -5.79 -22.47
C PRO A 263 -32.74 -5.85 -23.81
N GLY A 264 -31.94 -6.90 -23.99
CA GLY A 264 -31.21 -7.14 -25.24
C GLY A 264 -32.19 -7.15 -26.41
N LYS A 265 -31.99 -6.25 -27.37
CA LYS A 265 -32.67 -6.31 -28.67
C LYS A 265 -32.01 -7.42 -29.48
N GLU A 266 -32.66 -8.57 -29.56
CA GLU A 266 -32.45 -9.53 -30.64
C GLU A 266 -32.87 -8.89 -31.97
N ASN A 267 -31.92 -8.79 -32.90
CA ASN A 267 -32.19 -8.45 -34.29
C ASN A 267 -32.75 -9.69 -34.99
N ASN A 268 -34.05 -9.70 -35.27
CA ASN A 268 -34.62 -10.56 -36.32
C ASN A 268 -35.13 -9.69 -37.48
N LEU A 269 -34.38 -9.78 -38.58
CA LEU A 269 -34.74 -9.32 -39.92
C LEU A 269 -35.70 -10.35 -40.54
N VAL A 270 -36.97 -9.99 -40.74
CA VAL A 270 -37.83 -10.62 -41.76
C VAL A 270 -38.71 -9.55 -42.41
N ASN A 271 -38.77 -9.62 -43.74
CA ASN A 271 -39.51 -8.81 -44.71
C ASN A 271 -41.01 -8.65 -44.41
N GLY A 272 -41.60 -7.54 -44.87
CA GLY A 272 -43.04 -7.41 -45.05
C GLY A 272 -43.49 -5.98 -45.39
N GLU A 273 -44.20 -5.84 -46.50
CA GLU A 273 -44.53 -4.62 -47.23
C GLU A 273 -45.64 -3.71 -46.65
N ILE A 274 -45.51 -2.42 -46.97
CA ILE A 274 -46.53 -1.43 -47.40
C ILE A 274 -47.87 -1.39 -46.66
N SER A 275 -48.14 -0.25 -45.99
CA SER A 275 -49.25 0.64 -46.38
C SER A 275 -49.24 1.98 -45.63
N SER A 276 -49.67 2.99 -46.38
CA SER A 276 -49.74 4.43 -46.14
C SER A 276 -50.66 4.91 -45.01
N SER A 277 -50.32 6.03 -44.36
CA SER A 277 -51.12 7.27 -44.43
C SER A 277 -50.53 8.44 -43.64
N ASN A 278 -50.45 9.57 -44.34
CA ASN A 278 -50.31 10.98 -43.94
C ASN A 278 -50.67 11.39 -42.50
N GLN A 279 -49.87 12.29 -41.90
CA GLN A 279 -50.28 13.69 -41.68
C GLN A 279 -49.12 14.56 -41.18
N SER A 280 -48.89 15.65 -41.93
CA SER A 280 -48.00 16.77 -41.65
C SER A 280 -48.44 17.59 -40.43
N LYS A 281 -47.48 18.15 -39.69
CA LYS A 281 -47.61 19.50 -39.11
C LYS A 281 -46.24 20.13 -38.80
N THR A 282 -45.91 21.08 -39.67
CA THR A 282 -44.89 22.11 -39.61
C THR A 282 -45.08 23.02 -38.39
N LEU A 283 -44.00 23.47 -37.74
CA LEU A 283 -44.00 24.73 -36.97
C LEU A 283 -42.63 25.42 -36.99
N HIS A 284 -42.67 26.60 -37.58
CA HIS A 284 -41.78 27.76 -37.69
C HIS A 284 -40.51 27.89 -36.85
N SER A 285 -39.45 28.20 -37.59
CA SER A 285 -38.30 29.02 -37.22
C SER A 285 -38.68 30.50 -37.02
N VAL A 286 -38.14 31.15 -35.99
CA VAL A 286 -38.02 32.61 -35.91
C VAL A 286 -36.56 32.95 -35.67
N ALA A 287 -36.01 33.70 -36.64
CA ALA A 287 -34.75 34.41 -36.53
C ALA A 287 -35.03 35.82 -35.97
N THR A 288 -34.14 36.32 -35.10
CA THR A 288 -33.89 37.75 -34.98
C THR A 288 -32.40 37.99 -34.83
N SER A 289 -31.89 38.65 -35.86
CA SER A 289 -30.64 39.36 -35.95
C SER A 289 -30.65 40.63 -35.09
N SER A 290 -29.51 40.97 -34.50
CA SER A 290 -28.99 42.35 -34.54
C SER A 290 -27.54 42.35 -34.08
N GLY A 291 -26.64 42.65 -35.00
CA GLY A 291 -25.26 43.02 -34.69
C GLY A 291 -25.16 44.48 -34.29
N ILE A 292 -24.16 44.81 -33.47
CA ILE A 292 -23.52 46.12 -33.41
C ILE A 292 -22.02 45.90 -33.20
N GLU A 293 -21.23 46.36 -34.17
CA GLU A 293 -19.79 46.58 -34.06
C GLU A 293 -19.49 47.74 -33.08
N SER A 294 -18.37 47.67 -32.34
CA SER A 294 -17.25 48.60 -32.56
C SER A 294 -16.21 48.60 -31.43
N GLN A 295 -14.95 48.68 -31.90
CA GLN A 295 -13.80 49.43 -31.37
C GLN A 295 -12.97 48.92 -30.15
N GLN A 296 -11.79 48.40 -30.52
CA GLN A 296 -10.44 48.86 -30.18
C GLN A 296 -10.15 49.47 -28.79
N GLY A 297 -9.18 48.86 -28.10
CA GLY A 297 -8.40 49.50 -27.03
C GLY A 297 -7.17 48.67 -26.60
N LYS A 298 -5.98 49.09 -27.05
CA LYS A 298 -4.65 48.60 -26.63
C LYS A 298 -4.45 48.72 -25.10
N LYS A 299 -3.75 47.75 -24.48
CA LYS A 299 -2.46 47.97 -23.77
C LYS A 299 -1.85 46.68 -23.19
N THR A 300 -0.54 46.65 -23.33
CA THR A 300 0.51 45.72 -22.87
C THR A 300 0.63 45.58 -21.35
N ALA A 301 0.97 44.38 -20.84
CA ALA A 301 2.19 44.09 -20.05
C ALA A 301 2.17 42.71 -19.32
N HIS A 302 3.38 42.17 -19.13
CA HIS A 302 3.81 41.16 -18.15
C HIS A 302 3.87 39.66 -18.51
N THR A 303 4.90 39.37 -19.32
CA THR A 303 5.81 38.22 -19.27
C THR A 303 6.38 37.94 -17.86
N THR A 304 5.76 37.04 -17.09
CA THR A 304 6.46 36.32 -15.99
C THR A 304 5.87 34.94 -15.66
N ALA A 305 5.01 34.35 -16.50
CA ALA A 305 4.37 33.04 -16.23
C ALA A 305 4.98 31.86 -17.03
N SER A 306 5.69 32.12 -18.13
CA SER A 306 6.20 31.06 -19.03
C SER A 306 7.48 30.35 -18.57
N LYS A 307 8.14 30.79 -17.49
CA LYS A 307 9.36 30.12 -16.98
C LYS A 307 9.11 29.00 -15.96
N ARG A 308 7.93 28.93 -15.32
CA ARG A 308 7.62 27.89 -14.31
C ARG A 308 6.96 26.63 -14.87
N ILE A 309 6.25 26.73 -15.99
CA ILE A 309 5.60 25.57 -16.64
C ILE A 309 6.64 24.63 -17.30
N ARG A 310 7.81 25.14 -17.71
CA ARG A 310 8.91 24.31 -18.22
C ARG A 310 9.55 23.41 -17.16
N GLN A 311 9.61 23.80 -15.89
CA GLN A 311 10.30 23.01 -14.84
C GLN A 311 9.53 21.79 -14.33
N GLN A 312 8.21 21.68 -14.57
CA GLN A 312 7.40 20.53 -14.09
C GLN A 312 7.17 19.45 -15.15
N SER A 313 7.11 19.83 -16.44
CA SER A 313 7.23 18.90 -17.56
C SER A 313 8.55 18.11 -17.52
N ASP A 314 9.59 18.70 -16.93
CA ASP A 314 10.88 18.05 -16.77
C ASP A 314 10.86 16.91 -15.72
N ARG A 315 9.95 16.85 -14.75
CA ARG A 315 10.00 15.81 -13.69
C ARG A 315 9.43 14.44 -14.11
N HIS A 316 8.28 14.38 -14.78
CA HIS A 316 7.81 13.14 -15.41
C HIS A 316 8.75 12.71 -16.55
N GLY A 317 9.27 13.70 -17.29
CA GLY A 317 10.34 13.49 -18.25
C GLY A 317 11.63 12.96 -17.61
N VAL A 318 11.94 13.28 -16.35
CA VAL A 318 13.16 12.82 -15.64
C VAL A 318 13.02 11.41 -15.09
N ILE A 319 11.84 10.95 -14.69
CA ILE A 319 11.64 9.53 -14.29
C ILE A 319 11.64 8.66 -15.55
N LYS A 320 10.86 9.01 -16.59
CA LYS A 320 10.96 8.32 -17.89
C LYS A 320 12.35 8.42 -18.49
N LYS A 321 13.04 9.57 -18.44
CA LYS A 321 14.45 9.66 -18.87
C LYS A 321 15.40 8.91 -17.95
N ARG A 322 15.18 8.77 -16.64
CA ARG A 322 16.08 7.95 -15.80
C ARG A 322 15.89 6.47 -16.11
N VAL A 323 14.65 6.01 -16.26
CA VAL A 323 14.34 4.65 -16.69
C VAL A 323 14.80 4.38 -18.13
N GLN A 324 14.72 5.38 -19.03
CA GLN A 324 15.16 5.27 -20.44
C GLN A 324 16.66 5.56 -20.67
N ASN A 325 17.31 6.36 -19.82
CA ASN A 325 18.77 6.59 -19.85
C ASN A 325 19.54 5.45 -19.17
N LEU A 326 18.84 4.59 -18.43
CA LEU A 326 19.29 3.25 -18.15
C LEU A 326 19.01 2.43 -19.41
N THR A 327 20.04 2.07 -20.17
CA THR A 327 19.86 1.34 -21.43
C THR A 327 19.00 0.08 -21.20
N PRO A 328 17.88 -0.10 -21.92
CA PRO A 328 16.93 -1.21 -21.72
C PRO A 328 17.54 -2.61 -21.83
N SER A 329 18.76 -2.74 -22.38
CA SER A 329 19.43 -4.01 -22.61
C SER A 329 20.19 -4.58 -21.42
N THR A 330 20.18 -3.95 -20.23
CA THR A 330 21.11 -4.37 -19.15
C THR A 330 20.57 -4.39 -17.72
N MET A 331 19.31 -4.02 -17.45
CA MET A 331 18.82 -4.05 -16.07
C MET A 331 18.32 -5.45 -15.71
N ASP A 332 19.21 -6.27 -15.17
CA ASP A 332 18.85 -7.54 -14.55
C ASP A 332 18.71 -7.34 -13.03
N ILE A 333 17.56 -7.72 -12.45
CA ILE A 333 17.29 -7.60 -11.02
C ILE A 333 18.35 -8.28 -10.15
N LEU A 334 19.03 -9.31 -10.69
CA LEU A 334 20.07 -10.04 -9.97
C LEU A 334 21.34 -9.20 -9.80
N GLN A 335 21.53 -8.21 -10.66
CA GLN A 335 22.62 -7.25 -10.53
C GLN A 335 22.27 -6.09 -9.58
N LEU A 336 20.98 -5.93 -9.21
CA LEU A 336 20.57 -4.93 -8.24
C LEU A 336 20.95 -5.38 -6.82
N THR A 337 21.82 -4.60 -6.20
CA THR A 337 22.16 -4.76 -4.78
C THR A 337 21.14 -4.09 -3.88
N GLU A 338 20.56 -2.96 -4.32
CA GLU A 338 19.60 -2.16 -3.56
C GLU A 338 18.59 -1.46 -4.50
N LEU A 339 17.38 -1.21 -3.99
CA LEU A 339 16.38 -0.36 -4.65
C LEU A 339 16.59 1.10 -4.25
N THR A 340 16.43 2.00 -5.23
CA THR A 340 16.44 3.44 -4.96
C THR A 340 15.12 3.89 -4.31
N ASP A 341 15.17 5.06 -3.68
CA ASP A 341 14.00 5.73 -3.09
C ASP A 341 12.91 6.02 -4.13
N ASP A 342 13.30 6.34 -5.37
CA ASP A 342 12.36 6.56 -6.46
C ASP A 342 11.66 5.24 -6.86
N MET A 343 12.39 4.12 -6.83
CA MET A 343 11.86 2.81 -7.22
C MET A 343 10.82 2.26 -6.24
N ILE A 344 10.95 2.50 -4.94
CA ILE A 344 9.96 2.02 -3.94
C ILE A 344 8.62 2.75 -4.07
N ASN A 345 8.60 3.93 -4.69
CA ASN A 345 7.42 4.75 -4.86
C ASN A 345 6.75 4.55 -6.24
N LEU A 346 7.23 3.60 -7.05
CA LEU A 346 6.59 3.27 -8.33
C LEU A 346 5.20 2.68 -8.11
N SER A 347 4.26 3.13 -8.94
CA SER A 347 2.86 2.67 -8.93
C SER A 347 2.31 2.61 -10.35
N HIS A 348 1.27 1.79 -10.53
CA HIS A 348 0.55 1.60 -11.79
C HIS A 348 1.48 1.28 -12.97
N ASP A 349 1.42 2.08 -14.03
CA ASP A 349 2.14 1.83 -15.28
C ASP A 349 3.66 1.87 -15.08
N ASP A 350 4.17 2.80 -14.28
CA ASP A 350 5.61 2.90 -14.00
C ASP A 350 6.12 1.66 -13.23
N PHE A 351 5.26 1.07 -12.38
CA PHE A 351 5.57 -0.20 -11.71
C PHE A 351 5.65 -1.35 -12.73
N TYR A 352 4.67 -1.48 -13.63
CA TYR A 352 4.68 -2.54 -14.63
C TYR A 352 5.84 -2.39 -15.62
N ASP A 353 6.12 -1.18 -16.09
CA ASP A 353 7.26 -0.88 -16.95
C ASP A 353 8.59 -1.30 -16.29
N PHE A 354 8.73 -1.01 -14.99
CA PHE A 354 9.88 -1.47 -14.22
C PHE A 354 9.96 -2.99 -14.14
N ILE A 355 8.87 -3.68 -13.81
CA ILE A 355 8.85 -5.14 -13.67
C ILE A 355 9.14 -5.84 -15.00
N GLU A 356 8.53 -5.36 -16.09
CA GLU A 356 8.75 -5.89 -17.44
C GLU A 356 10.22 -5.72 -17.86
N THR A 357 10.83 -4.58 -17.53
CA THR A 357 12.25 -4.29 -17.82
C THR A 357 13.21 -5.08 -16.94
N ALA A 358 12.98 -5.12 -15.63
CA ALA A 358 13.90 -5.68 -14.64
C ALA A 358 13.81 -7.21 -14.53
N LEU A 359 12.63 -7.78 -14.81
CA LEU A 359 12.38 -9.21 -14.74
C LEU A 359 12.18 -9.79 -16.14
N ASN A 360 10.94 -9.68 -16.65
CA ASN A 360 10.47 -10.05 -17.97
C ASN A 360 8.96 -9.76 -18.05
N LYS A 361 8.43 -9.83 -19.27
CA LYS A 361 7.01 -9.63 -19.57
C LYS A 361 6.09 -10.64 -18.87
N ASP A 362 6.49 -11.92 -18.79
CA ASP A 362 5.62 -12.98 -18.27
C ASP A 362 5.34 -12.81 -16.76
N LEU A 363 6.36 -12.41 -15.99
CA LEU A 363 6.20 -12.04 -14.59
C LEU A 363 5.40 -10.75 -14.45
N CYS A 364 5.61 -9.76 -15.33
CA CYS A 364 4.78 -8.56 -15.35
C CYS A 364 3.29 -8.88 -15.56
N ASP A 365 2.98 -9.79 -16.48
CA ASP A 365 1.60 -10.23 -16.75
C ASP A 365 1.01 -11.00 -15.55
N LEU A 366 1.82 -11.77 -14.82
CA LEU A 366 1.41 -12.36 -13.54
C LEU A 366 1.02 -11.27 -12.52
N PHE A 367 1.83 -10.23 -12.34
CA PHE A 367 1.50 -9.12 -11.44
C PHE A 367 0.23 -8.38 -11.86
N ARG A 368 0.06 -8.12 -13.17
CA ARG A 368 -1.17 -7.51 -13.73
C ARG A 368 -2.40 -8.36 -13.44
N SER A 369 -2.31 -9.68 -13.63
CA SER A 369 -3.43 -10.60 -13.38
C SER A 369 -3.90 -10.61 -11.93
N GLN A 370 -2.98 -10.39 -10.99
CA GLN A 370 -3.25 -10.32 -9.55
C GLN A 370 -3.55 -8.90 -9.06
N SER A 371 -3.61 -7.91 -9.96
CA SER A 371 -3.80 -6.50 -9.62
C SER A 371 -2.79 -5.96 -8.60
N ILE A 372 -1.57 -6.49 -8.59
CA ILE A 372 -0.46 -5.94 -7.80
C ILE A 372 0.09 -4.75 -8.59
N ARG A 373 -0.16 -3.53 -8.09
CA ARG A 373 0.05 -2.28 -8.83
C ARG A 373 1.18 -1.41 -8.29
N ASP A 374 1.82 -1.78 -7.19
CA ASP A 374 2.86 -0.96 -6.57
C ASP A 374 3.84 -1.80 -5.74
N MET A 375 4.99 -1.21 -5.44
CA MET A 375 6.04 -1.83 -4.62
C MET A 375 5.65 -2.02 -3.17
N SER A 376 4.75 -1.18 -2.64
CA SER A 376 4.28 -1.30 -1.25
C SER A 376 3.54 -2.62 -1.05
N SER A 377 2.67 -2.98 -2.00
CA SER A 377 1.91 -4.23 -2.02
C SER A 377 2.82 -5.45 -2.06
N LEU A 378 3.94 -5.38 -2.80
CA LEU A 378 4.95 -6.44 -2.83
C LEU A 378 5.63 -6.67 -1.48
N SER A 379 5.76 -5.64 -0.64
CA SER A 379 6.47 -5.74 0.64
C SER A 379 5.77 -6.68 1.64
N SER A 380 4.46 -6.87 1.50
CA SER A 380 3.67 -7.76 2.35
C SER A 380 3.48 -9.17 1.78
N ILE A 381 3.88 -9.42 0.54
CA ILE A 381 3.61 -10.69 -0.17
C ILE A 381 4.83 -11.63 -0.09
N THR A 382 4.57 -12.93 -0.11
CA THR A 382 5.55 -14.01 -0.29
C THR A 382 5.45 -14.61 -1.69
N VAL A 383 6.51 -15.30 -2.14
CA VAL A 383 6.48 -15.96 -3.46
C VAL A 383 5.43 -17.07 -3.52
N ASP A 384 5.20 -17.77 -2.41
CA ASP A 384 4.20 -18.83 -2.36
C ASP A 384 2.77 -18.26 -2.44
N GLU A 385 2.49 -17.11 -1.80
CA GLU A 385 1.21 -16.40 -1.98
C GLU A 385 1.03 -15.89 -3.42
N LEU A 386 2.08 -15.33 -4.02
CA LEU A 386 2.04 -14.86 -5.40
C LEU A 386 1.80 -16.01 -6.40
N THR A 387 2.33 -17.19 -6.12
CA THR A 387 2.19 -18.37 -6.99
C THR A 387 0.95 -19.20 -6.69
N ALA A 388 0.32 -19.03 -5.52
CA ALA A 388 -0.91 -19.74 -5.15
C ALA A 388 -2.02 -19.56 -6.19
N VAL A 389 -2.11 -18.38 -6.83
CA VAL A 389 -3.11 -18.12 -7.87
C VAL A 389 -2.98 -19.06 -9.08
N LEU A 390 -1.76 -19.55 -9.34
CA LEU A 390 -1.47 -20.44 -10.46
C LEU A 390 -1.92 -21.89 -10.23
N ASN A 391 -2.38 -22.23 -9.02
CA ASN A 391 -3.01 -23.52 -8.75
C ASN A 391 -4.50 -23.56 -9.14
N TYR A 392 -5.16 -22.42 -9.35
CA TYR A 392 -6.57 -22.39 -9.75
C TYR A 392 -6.73 -22.57 -11.25
N ASP A 393 -7.76 -23.32 -11.68
CA ASP A 393 -8.07 -23.52 -13.10
C ASP A 393 -8.74 -22.27 -13.71
N ILE A 394 -7.91 -21.26 -14.02
CA ILE A 394 -8.33 -19.98 -14.60
C ILE A 394 -7.79 -19.90 -16.03
N VAL A 395 -8.69 -19.79 -17.00
CA VAL A 395 -8.38 -19.81 -18.44
C VAL A 395 -7.42 -18.68 -18.82
N GLU A 396 -7.60 -17.49 -18.25
CA GLU A 396 -6.75 -16.32 -18.48
C GLU A 396 -5.30 -16.53 -18.02
N LEU A 397 -5.08 -17.39 -17.02
CA LEU A 397 -3.74 -17.72 -16.51
C LEU A 397 -3.08 -18.87 -17.27
N SER A 398 -3.77 -19.56 -18.18
CA SER A 398 -3.24 -20.74 -18.90
C SER A 398 -1.93 -20.43 -19.64
N SER A 399 -1.87 -19.30 -20.32
CA SER A 399 -0.67 -18.84 -21.05
C SER A 399 0.50 -18.55 -20.09
N ILE A 400 0.21 -17.85 -18.99
CA ILE A 400 1.19 -17.49 -17.94
C ILE A 400 1.71 -18.76 -17.26
N LYS A 401 0.83 -19.71 -16.90
CA LYS A 401 1.21 -21.00 -16.30
C LYS A 401 2.19 -21.76 -17.18
N ARG A 402 1.89 -21.89 -18.47
CA ARG A 402 2.72 -22.64 -19.42
C ARG A 402 4.13 -22.05 -19.55
N ILE A 403 4.26 -20.73 -19.43
CA ILE A 403 5.55 -20.05 -19.55
C ILE A 403 6.32 -20.09 -18.23
N LEU A 404 5.64 -19.74 -17.11
CA LEU A 404 6.29 -19.60 -15.81
C LEU A 404 6.58 -20.94 -15.12
N GLY A 405 5.86 -22.00 -15.47
CA GLY A 405 5.92 -23.27 -14.75
C GLY A 405 5.61 -24.46 -15.62
N PHE A 406 5.22 -25.53 -14.95
CA PHE A 406 4.66 -26.76 -15.51
C PHE A 406 3.70 -27.37 -14.48
N VAL A 407 2.83 -28.26 -14.94
CA VAL A 407 1.84 -28.94 -14.08
C VAL A 407 2.26 -30.39 -13.93
N SER A 408 2.31 -30.90 -12.70
CA SER A 408 2.56 -32.33 -12.45
C SER A 408 1.32 -33.19 -12.69
N THR A 409 1.50 -34.50 -12.79
CA THR A 409 0.42 -35.49 -13.01
C THR A 409 -0.67 -35.46 -11.94
N ASP A 410 -0.36 -34.99 -10.73
CA ASP A 410 -1.30 -34.75 -9.63
C ASP A 410 -2.11 -33.43 -9.77
N GLY A 411 -1.90 -32.67 -10.85
CA GLY A 411 -2.54 -31.39 -11.12
C GLY A 411 -1.91 -30.19 -10.41
N LYS A 412 -0.80 -30.37 -9.67
CA LYS A 412 -0.14 -29.28 -8.96
C LYS A 412 0.74 -28.45 -9.88
N PHE A 413 0.67 -27.12 -9.74
CA PHE A 413 1.55 -26.21 -10.48
C PHE A 413 2.91 -26.07 -9.80
N HIS A 414 3.99 -26.13 -10.59
CA HIS A 414 5.36 -25.90 -10.15
C HIS A 414 5.95 -24.72 -10.91
N LEU A 415 6.38 -23.69 -10.18
CA LEU A 415 7.10 -22.55 -10.76
C LEU A 415 8.53 -22.97 -11.12
N ARG A 416 9.01 -22.61 -12.32
CA ARG A 416 10.41 -22.83 -12.71
C ARG A 416 11.35 -22.10 -11.76
N ILE A 417 12.45 -22.74 -11.36
CA ILE A 417 13.31 -22.24 -10.29
C ILE A 417 13.92 -20.88 -10.59
N GLY A 418 14.26 -20.59 -11.85
CA GLY A 418 14.80 -19.30 -12.28
C GLY A 418 13.83 -18.14 -12.00
N PHE A 419 12.53 -18.34 -12.24
CA PHE A 419 11.52 -17.33 -11.88
C PHE A 419 11.31 -17.24 -10.37
N ARG A 420 11.36 -18.37 -9.65
CA ARG A 420 11.24 -18.40 -8.19
C ARG A 420 12.33 -17.57 -7.53
N VAL A 421 13.59 -17.82 -7.87
CA VAL A 421 14.77 -17.10 -7.35
C VAL A 421 14.69 -15.61 -7.69
N THR A 422 14.29 -15.28 -8.93
CA THR A 422 14.09 -13.89 -9.37
C THR A 422 13.05 -13.15 -8.51
N LEU A 423 11.92 -13.80 -8.23
CA LEU A 423 10.85 -13.23 -7.40
C LEU A 423 11.27 -13.09 -5.94
N GLU A 424 11.92 -14.11 -5.37
CA GLU A 424 12.43 -14.05 -3.99
C GLU A 424 13.43 -12.90 -3.82
N ARG A 425 14.31 -12.72 -4.81
CA ARG A 425 15.27 -11.60 -4.82
C ARG A 425 14.57 -10.25 -4.85
N LEU A 426 13.61 -10.04 -5.75
CA LEU A 426 12.84 -8.79 -5.83
C LEU A 426 12.10 -8.51 -4.52
N ILE A 427 11.36 -9.48 -3.98
CA ILE A 427 10.60 -9.32 -2.73
C ILE A 427 11.54 -9.00 -1.56
N SER A 428 12.70 -9.67 -1.49
CA SER A 428 13.71 -9.40 -0.46
C SER A 428 14.26 -7.97 -0.54
N LEU A 429 14.58 -7.49 -1.76
CA LEU A 429 15.02 -6.11 -2.00
C LEU A 429 13.96 -5.09 -1.57
N VAL A 430 12.69 -5.33 -1.93
CA VAL A 430 11.55 -4.48 -1.54
C VAL A 430 11.41 -4.45 -0.01
N LYS A 431 11.37 -5.62 0.65
CA LYS A 431 11.25 -5.72 2.11
C LYS A 431 12.38 -5.02 2.85
N SER A 432 13.62 -5.24 2.41
CA SER A 432 14.80 -4.57 2.99
C SER A 432 14.68 -3.05 2.90
N LYS A 433 14.28 -2.53 1.74
CA LYS A 433 14.12 -1.09 1.52
C LYS A 433 12.97 -0.51 2.35
N THR A 434 11.82 -1.16 2.38
CA THR A 434 10.67 -0.73 3.18
C THR A 434 10.99 -0.70 4.67
N ASN A 435 11.70 -1.71 5.18
CA ASN A 435 12.15 -1.74 6.58
C ASN A 435 13.14 -0.62 6.89
N SER A 436 14.06 -0.31 5.97
CA SER A 436 14.96 0.84 6.12
C SER A 436 14.18 2.16 6.18
N TYR A 437 13.11 2.30 5.40
CA TYR A 437 12.24 3.48 5.45
C TYR A 437 11.52 3.61 6.78
N LEU A 438 10.94 2.53 7.29
CA LEU A 438 10.26 2.52 8.58
C LEU A 438 11.22 2.89 9.70
N LYS A 439 12.43 2.30 9.72
CA LYS A 439 13.46 2.63 10.71
C LYS A 439 13.89 4.10 10.64
N ASN A 440 14.08 4.64 9.43
CA ASN A 440 14.41 6.05 9.24
C ASN A 440 13.27 6.98 9.65
N TYR A 441 12.02 6.56 9.44
CA TYR A 441 10.84 7.31 9.86
C TYR A 441 10.72 7.33 11.39
N GLU A 442 10.91 6.19 12.06
CA GLU A 442 10.95 6.10 13.52
C GLU A 442 12.06 6.99 14.09
N LEU A 443 13.27 6.93 13.53
CA LEU A 443 14.38 7.78 13.96
C LEU A 443 14.06 9.28 13.80
N LYS A 444 13.46 9.67 12.67
CA LYS A 444 13.04 11.06 12.42
C LYS A 444 11.89 11.48 13.34
N ARG A 445 10.97 10.57 13.65
CA ARG A 445 9.88 10.83 14.60
C ARG A 445 10.46 11.10 15.99
N ASP A 446 11.38 10.27 16.46
CA ASP A 446 12.01 10.46 17.76
C ASP A 446 12.81 11.79 17.79
N GLN A 447 13.49 12.15 16.70
CA GLN A 447 14.16 13.45 16.55
C GLN A 447 13.18 14.63 16.56
N LEU A 448 12.04 14.53 15.87
CA LEU A 448 11.02 15.57 15.80
C LEU A 448 10.29 15.73 17.14
N GLU A 449 9.99 14.61 17.82
CA GLU A 449 9.47 14.60 19.19
C GLU A 449 10.44 15.37 20.11
N HIS A 450 11.75 15.12 20.01
CA HIS A 450 12.75 15.87 20.77
C HIS A 450 12.83 17.37 20.41
N ASP A 451 12.73 17.75 19.13
CA ASP A 451 12.81 19.15 18.69
C ASP A 451 11.57 19.99 19.10
N LEU A 452 10.37 19.44 18.95
CA LEU A 452 9.14 20.09 19.40
C LEU A 452 9.16 20.28 20.92
N LEU A 453 9.65 19.28 21.65
CA LEU A 453 9.80 19.34 23.09
C LEU A 453 10.84 20.36 23.54
N GLY A 454 11.95 20.44 22.81
CA GLY A 454 12.97 21.46 23.00
C GLY A 454 12.37 22.86 22.89
N LYS A 455 11.62 23.13 21.81
CA LYS A 455 10.93 24.41 21.58
C LYS A 455 9.90 24.74 22.66
N LEU A 456 9.05 23.79 23.05
CA LEU A 456 8.08 23.98 24.13
C LEU A 456 8.76 24.24 25.48
N THR A 457 9.88 23.56 25.74
CA THR A 457 10.68 23.77 26.95
C THR A 457 11.36 25.13 26.96
N GLU A 458 11.88 25.59 25.81
CA GLU A 458 12.44 26.93 25.66
C GLU A 458 11.40 28.02 25.91
N VAL A 459 10.20 27.87 25.32
CA VAL A 459 9.06 28.77 25.56
C VAL A 459 8.68 28.81 27.04
N TRP A 460 8.67 27.66 27.72
CA TRP A 460 8.41 27.60 29.16
C TRP A 460 9.51 28.25 30.01
N LYS A 461 10.78 28.06 29.63
CA LYS A 461 11.94 28.62 30.34
C LYS A 461 12.06 30.14 30.20
N GLN A 462 11.47 30.73 29.18
CA GLN A 462 11.45 32.19 28.96
C GLN A 462 10.62 32.96 30.01
N GLY A 463 10.13 32.27 31.05
CA GLY A 463 9.40 32.86 32.17
C GLY A 463 7.90 32.80 31.96
N PRO A 464 7.09 33.23 32.94
CA PRO A 464 5.65 33.30 32.76
C PRO A 464 5.39 34.20 31.55
N MET A 465 4.93 33.55 30.47
CA MET A 465 4.08 34.13 29.45
C MET A 465 3.22 35.22 30.10
N SER A 466 3.07 36.37 29.44
CA SER A 466 2.42 37.58 29.95
C SER A 466 1.25 37.29 30.89
N SER A 467 0.97 38.21 31.82
CA SER A 467 -0.12 38.14 32.82
C SER A 467 -1.49 37.69 32.27
N ASP A 468 -1.70 37.69 30.96
CA ASP A 468 -2.91 37.27 30.28
C ASP A 468 -3.05 35.73 30.13
N ILE A 469 -1.96 34.95 30.24
CA ILE A 469 -2.01 33.47 30.10
C ILE A 469 -2.28 32.75 31.42
N SER A 470 -2.03 33.39 32.56
CA SER A 470 -2.46 32.87 33.87
C SER A 470 -3.97 32.72 33.99
N ASP A 471 -4.73 33.36 33.09
CA ASP A 471 -6.19 33.31 33.09
C ASP A 471 -6.75 32.04 32.45
N ILE A 472 -5.91 31.18 31.83
CA ILE A 472 -6.34 29.88 31.29
C ILE A 472 -6.04 28.79 32.32
N PRO A 473 -7.02 28.35 33.15
CA PRO A 473 -6.74 27.53 34.34
C PRO A 473 -6.17 26.14 34.02
N ILE A 474 -6.40 25.65 32.80
CA ILE A 474 -5.98 24.32 32.36
C ILE A 474 -4.54 24.29 31.79
N LEU A 475 -4.05 25.39 31.21
CA LEU A 475 -2.86 25.35 30.37
C LEU A 475 -1.59 25.06 31.18
N ILE A 476 -1.41 25.74 32.33
CA ILE A 476 -0.26 25.56 33.21
C ILE A 476 -0.21 24.13 33.79
N PRO A 477 -1.30 23.59 34.40
CA PRO A 477 -1.32 22.20 34.85
C PRO A 477 -1.06 21.20 33.72
N TRP A 478 -1.65 21.43 32.54
CA TRP A 478 -1.47 20.56 31.38
C TRP A 478 -0.02 20.51 30.89
N MET A 479 0.63 21.67 30.74
CA MET A 479 2.05 21.75 30.37
C MET A 479 2.93 21.06 31.40
N LYS A 480 2.72 21.34 32.70
CA LYS A 480 3.49 20.73 33.79
C LYS A 480 3.40 19.21 33.78
N ASN A 481 2.19 18.67 33.69
CA ASN A 481 1.97 17.21 33.66
C ASN A 481 2.58 16.57 32.41
N THR A 482 2.46 17.23 31.26
CA THR A 482 3.10 16.80 30.00
C THR A 482 4.61 16.67 30.20
N PHE A 483 5.28 17.72 30.69
CA PHE A 483 6.72 17.69 30.95
C PHE A 483 7.15 16.62 31.97
N GLU A 484 6.37 16.41 33.03
CA GLU A 484 6.65 15.36 34.01
C GLU A 484 6.48 13.95 33.42
N ASN A 485 5.48 13.74 32.55
CA ASN A 485 5.29 12.45 31.89
C ASN A 485 6.36 12.17 30.84
N LEU A 486 6.86 13.18 30.13
CA LEU A 486 7.96 13.01 29.16
C LEU A 486 9.27 12.54 29.79
N LYS A 487 9.47 12.78 31.09
CA LYS A 487 10.61 12.24 31.86
C LYS A 487 10.43 10.76 32.24
N LYS A 488 9.24 10.20 32.08
CA LYS A 488 8.87 8.84 32.46
C LYS A 488 8.82 7.92 31.24
N GLN A 489 8.82 6.61 31.48
CA GLN A 489 8.53 5.62 30.43
C GLN A 489 7.05 5.71 30.02
N LYS A 490 6.75 5.41 28.73
CA LYS A 490 5.38 5.53 28.15
C LYS A 490 4.29 4.80 28.94
N ASN A 491 4.62 3.69 29.57
CA ASN A 491 3.70 2.89 30.41
C ASN A 491 3.50 3.44 31.83
N LYS A 492 4.17 4.54 32.21
CA LYS A 492 4.12 5.15 33.56
C LYS A 492 3.58 6.58 33.54
N PHE A 493 2.90 6.98 32.47
CA PHE A 493 2.28 8.31 32.41
C PHE A 493 1.13 8.40 33.42
N THR A 494 1.10 9.50 34.16
CA THR A 494 0.11 9.78 35.20
C THR A 494 -0.49 11.15 34.92
N TYR A 495 -1.81 11.24 34.92
CA TYR A 495 -2.52 12.47 34.56
C TYR A 495 -3.30 12.99 35.75
N ASP A 496 -3.16 14.27 36.04
CA ASP A 496 -3.90 14.95 37.10
C ASP A 496 -5.40 14.98 36.76
N ASN A 497 -6.27 15.03 37.78
CA ASN A 497 -7.73 14.99 37.59
C ASN A 497 -8.24 16.06 36.61
N LEU A 498 -7.69 17.28 36.68
CA LEU A 498 -8.04 18.38 35.78
C LEU A 498 -7.77 18.04 34.30
N ILE A 499 -6.67 17.33 34.02
CA ILE A 499 -6.29 16.91 32.66
C ILE A 499 -7.15 15.73 32.20
N GLN A 500 -7.49 14.82 33.10
CA GLN A 500 -8.43 13.74 32.82
C GLN A 500 -9.80 14.29 32.43
N GLN A 501 -10.30 15.30 33.15
CA GLN A 501 -11.54 16.00 32.84
C GLN A 501 -11.46 16.74 31.50
N PHE A 502 -10.36 17.46 31.25
CA PHE A 502 -10.14 18.11 29.96
C PHE A 502 -10.09 17.10 28.80
N ALA A 503 -9.39 15.99 28.97
CA ALA A 503 -9.31 14.92 27.99
C ALA A 503 -10.68 14.31 27.69
N LEU A 504 -11.49 14.09 28.73
CA LEU A 504 -12.87 13.62 28.60
C LEU A 504 -13.72 14.60 27.79
N LEU A 505 -13.66 15.90 28.11
CA LEU A 505 -14.38 16.95 27.38
C LEU A 505 -13.93 17.04 25.92
N LEU A 506 -12.62 17.00 25.67
CA LEU A 506 -12.05 17.02 24.33
C LEU A 506 -12.50 15.79 23.52
N PHE A 507 -12.56 14.62 24.14
CA PHE A 507 -13.04 13.40 23.50
C PHE A 507 -14.54 13.46 23.16
N ILE A 508 -15.38 13.97 24.07
CA ILE A 508 -16.82 14.12 23.86
C ILE A 508 -17.13 15.17 22.78
N LEU A 509 -16.51 16.35 22.87
CA LEU A 509 -16.80 17.48 21.98
C LEU A 509 -16.08 17.38 20.63
N GLY A 510 -14.81 16.96 20.64
CA GLY A 510 -13.99 16.82 19.43
C GLY A 510 -14.17 15.47 18.72
N GLY A 511 -14.70 14.46 19.41
CA GLY A 511 -14.79 13.10 18.93
C GLY A 511 -13.44 12.37 18.92
N ARG A 512 -13.52 11.04 18.76
CA ARG A 512 -12.37 10.13 18.82
C ARG A 512 -11.24 10.50 17.84
N ASN A 513 -11.58 10.83 16.59
CA ASN A 513 -10.57 11.14 15.57
C ASN A 513 -9.76 12.40 15.91
N CYS A 514 -10.42 13.45 16.41
CA CYS A 514 -9.74 14.67 16.85
C CYS A 514 -8.83 14.37 18.04
N TYR A 515 -9.33 13.60 18.99
CA TYR A 515 -8.57 13.20 20.18
C TYR A 515 -7.32 12.39 19.85
N GLU A 516 -7.45 11.34 19.03
CA GLU A 516 -6.32 10.51 18.59
C GLU A 516 -5.32 11.32 17.76
N PHE A 517 -5.81 12.19 16.86
CA PHE A 517 -4.94 13.09 16.10
C PHE A 517 -4.11 14.00 17.03
N LEU A 518 -4.74 14.61 18.03
CA LEU A 518 -4.03 15.45 19.00
C LEU A 518 -3.05 14.62 19.84
N GLY A 519 -3.45 13.42 20.28
CA GLY A 519 -2.58 12.51 21.04
C GLY A 519 -1.33 12.06 20.27
N LEU A 520 -1.45 11.87 18.95
CA LEU A 520 -0.31 11.55 18.07
C LEU A 520 0.66 12.73 17.91
N ASN A 521 0.16 13.96 17.96
CA ASN A 521 0.98 15.17 17.77
C ASN A 521 1.50 15.75 19.10
N LEU A 522 0.93 15.35 20.25
CA LEU A 522 1.25 15.86 21.57
C LEU A 522 1.56 14.67 22.51
N PRO A 523 2.73 14.02 22.37
CA PRO A 523 3.08 12.85 23.16
C PRO A 523 3.08 13.19 24.65
N ALA A 524 2.56 12.25 25.46
CA ALA A 524 2.45 12.35 26.92
C ALA A 524 1.50 13.44 27.45
N ALA A 525 0.87 14.23 26.57
CA ALA A 525 0.03 15.36 26.97
C ALA A 525 -1.43 14.97 27.21
N LEU A 526 -1.89 13.88 26.60
CA LEU A 526 -3.24 13.34 26.73
C LEU A 526 -3.18 11.87 27.15
N PRO A 527 -4.12 11.40 28.01
CA PRO A 527 -4.30 9.98 28.30
C PRO A 527 -4.53 9.13 27.04
N HIS A 528 -4.25 7.83 27.14
CA HIS A 528 -4.64 6.90 26.08
C HIS A 528 -6.18 6.83 25.97
N VAL A 529 -6.71 6.57 24.78
CA VAL A 529 -8.17 6.47 24.54
C VAL A 529 -8.84 5.49 25.50
N SER A 530 -8.23 4.32 25.73
CA SER A 530 -8.74 3.33 26.70
C SER A 530 -8.87 3.88 28.12
N ASN A 531 -7.98 4.79 28.54
CA ASN A 531 -8.07 5.44 29.85
C ASN A 531 -9.22 6.45 29.86
N VAL A 532 -9.44 7.19 28.78
CA VAL A 532 -10.60 8.09 28.67
C VAL A 532 -11.91 7.31 28.66
N GLU A 533 -11.98 6.19 27.94
CA GLU A 533 -13.14 5.29 27.97
C GLU A 533 -13.37 4.70 29.36
N LEU A 534 -12.30 4.33 30.08
CA LEU A 534 -12.40 3.88 31.46
C LEU A 534 -12.90 5.01 32.37
N LEU A 535 -12.40 6.23 32.19
CA LEU A 535 -12.89 7.41 32.91
C LEU A 535 -14.36 7.68 32.60
N MET A 536 -14.81 7.50 31.36
CA MET A 536 -16.23 7.60 30.99
C MET A 536 -17.08 6.56 31.71
N ARG A 537 -16.61 5.31 31.78
CA ARG A 537 -17.33 4.21 32.44
C ARG A 537 -17.36 4.36 33.96
N ASN A 538 -16.27 4.84 34.55
CA ASN A 538 -16.12 5.00 36.00
C ASN A 538 -16.67 6.33 36.51
N ASN A 539 -17.05 7.24 35.62
CA ASN A 539 -17.65 8.50 36.03
C ASN A 539 -18.99 8.20 36.71
N GLU A 540 -19.12 8.65 37.97
CA GLU A 540 -20.35 8.54 38.77
C GLU A 540 -21.56 9.15 38.06
N GLN A 541 -21.32 9.99 37.04
CA GLN A 541 -22.35 10.56 36.18
C GLN A 541 -22.75 9.69 34.99
N ARG A 542 -22.51 8.38 34.99
CA ARG A 542 -22.98 7.44 33.95
C ARG A 542 -24.51 7.45 33.83
N ILE A 543 -25.05 7.90 32.69
CA ILE A 543 -26.48 7.93 32.44
C ILE A 543 -27.00 6.49 32.31
N LEU A 544 -27.92 6.09 33.18
CA LEU A 544 -28.63 4.81 33.09
C LEU A 544 -29.92 4.98 32.27
N GLU A 545 -30.33 3.92 31.59
CA GLU A 545 -31.59 3.93 30.85
C GLU A 545 -32.77 4.13 31.82
N CYS A 546 -33.74 4.96 31.41
CA CYS A 546 -34.92 5.30 32.20
C CYS A 546 -34.65 6.01 33.56
N GLU A 547 -33.42 6.40 33.86
CA GLU A 547 -33.09 7.13 35.09
C GLU A 547 -33.21 8.65 34.89
N PHE A 548 -34.17 9.27 35.60
CA PHE A 548 -34.29 10.72 35.68
C PHE A 548 -33.53 11.29 36.88
N ARG A 549 -32.52 12.12 36.61
CA ARG A 549 -31.69 12.76 37.65
C ARG A 549 -32.29 14.06 38.18
N PHE A 550 -33.44 13.96 38.83
CA PHE A 550 -34.15 15.13 39.38
C PHE A 550 -33.29 15.98 40.32
N GLN A 551 -32.40 15.36 41.09
CA GLN A 551 -31.53 16.06 42.02
C GLN A 551 -30.54 16.98 41.30
N LEU A 552 -29.92 16.53 40.21
CA LEU A 552 -29.01 17.37 39.42
C LEU A 552 -29.76 18.51 38.72
N ILE A 553 -30.97 18.26 38.23
CA ILE A 553 -31.83 19.30 37.66
C ILE A 553 -32.17 20.34 38.72
N LYS A 554 -32.51 19.91 39.94
CA LYS A 554 -32.82 20.80 41.06
C LYS A 554 -31.61 21.66 41.45
N GLU A 555 -30.42 21.06 41.55
CA GLU A 555 -29.17 21.78 41.83
C GLU A 555 -28.87 22.80 40.74
N TYR A 556 -29.03 22.41 39.47
CA TYR A 556 -28.88 23.31 38.33
C TYR A 556 -29.87 24.49 38.38
N CYS A 557 -31.13 24.22 38.73
CA CYS A 557 -32.15 25.26 38.89
C CYS A 557 -31.77 26.24 40.00
N GLN A 558 -31.29 25.74 41.13
CA GLN A 558 -30.85 26.56 42.25
C GLN A 558 -29.63 27.41 41.88
N SER A 559 -28.65 26.84 41.19
CA SER A 559 -27.44 27.59 40.79
C SER A 559 -27.72 28.66 39.73
N ASN A 560 -28.77 28.49 38.92
CA ASN A 560 -29.13 29.41 37.83
C ASN A 560 -30.36 30.28 38.16
N ASN A 561 -30.84 30.28 39.40
CA ASN A 561 -32.04 31.00 39.84
C ASN A 561 -33.28 30.72 38.96
N CYS A 562 -33.47 29.46 38.58
CA CYS A 562 -34.57 28.97 37.76
C CYS A 562 -35.60 28.26 38.65
N ASN A 563 -36.88 28.63 38.53
CA ASN A 563 -37.94 28.09 39.39
C ASN A 563 -38.72 26.92 38.76
N TYR A 564 -38.66 26.76 37.44
CA TYR A 564 -39.47 25.80 36.70
C TYR A 564 -38.67 25.17 35.57
N VAL A 565 -38.80 23.85 35.41
CA VAL A 565 -38.24 23.10 34.28
C VAL A 565 -39.37 22.36 33.60
N PHE A 566 -39.47 22.52 32.29
CA PHE A 566 -40.40 21.77 31.46
C PHE A 566 -39.58 20.75 30.67
N SER A 567 -40.01 19.49 30.70
CA SER A 567 -39.40 18.40 29.92
C SER A 567 -40.50 17.72 29.12
N SER A 568 -40.21 17.47 27.86
CA SER A 568 -41.07 16.70 26.96
C SER A 568 -40.18 15.74 26.19
N GLU A 569 -40.57 14.48 26.14
CA GLU A 569 -39.88 13.46 25.36
C GLU A 569 -40.63 13.22 24.05
N ASP A 570 -39.89 13.18 22.95
CA ASP A 570 -40.38 12.74 21.65
C ASP A 570 -39.48 11.60 21.16
N ALA A 571 -40.10 10.47 20.81
CA ALA A 571 -39.39 9.25 20.45
C ALA A 571 -38.80 9.41 19.03
N THR A 572 -37.52 9.74 18.96
CA THR A 572 -36.86 10.10 17.68
C THR A 572 -36.64 8.91 16.75
N ARG A 573 -36.58 7.66 17.27
CA ARG A 573 -36.52 6.40 16.50
C ARG A 573 -36.56 5.16 17.43
N CYS A 574 -37.25 4.08 17.05
CA CYS A 574 -37.06 2.76 17.69
C CYS A 574 -35.71 2.16 17.26
N ILE A 575 -34.81 1.91 18.22
CA ILE A 575 -33.55 1.18 18.00
C ILE A 575 -33.89 -0.32 18.02
N SER A 576 -33.66 -1.04 16.92
CA SER A 576 -33.98 -2.47 16.81
C SER A 576 -32.99 -3.39 17.53
N ARG A 577 -32.12 -2.84 18.37
CA ARG A 577 -31.01 -3.55 18.98
C ARG A 577 -31.20 -3.55 20.49
N ILE A 578 -31.35 -4.76 21.03
CA ILE A 578 -31.31 -5.03 22.46
C ILE A 578 -29.84 -5.23 22.81
N ASP A 579 -29.34 -4.49 23.80
CA ASP A 579 -28.00 -4.70 24.36
C ASP A 579 -28.14 -5.09 25.85
N TYR A 580 -27.10 -5.70 26.42
CA TYR A 580 -27.07 -6.06 27.83
C TYR A 580 -26.05 -5.19 28.56
N ASP A 581 -26.51 -4.46 29.57
CA ASP A 581 -25.66 -3.65 30.43
C ASP A 581 -25.22 -4.45 31.66
N ALA A 582 -24.01 -5.00 31.57
CA ALA A 582 -23.45 -5.85 32.62
C ALA A 582 -23.27 -5.16 33.99
N GLN A 583 -23.24 -3.83 34.06
CA GLN A 583 -23.11 -3.14 35.35
C GLN A 583 -24.45 -3.03 36.10
N SER A 584 -25.55 -2.82 35.38
CA SER A 584 -26.90 -2.77 35.96
C SER A 584 -27.61 -4.11 35.97
N ASP A 585 -27.02 -5.14 35.32
CA ASP A 585 -27.64 -6.45 35.11
C ASP A 585 -29.00 -6.32 34.40
N SER A 586 -29.05 -5.43 33.41
CA SER A 586 -30.29 -5.09 32.71
C SER A 586 -30.14 -5.12 31.19
N PHE A 587 -31.24 -5.44 30.52
CA PHE A 587 -31.31 -5.37 29.07
C PHE A 587 -31.86 -4.00 28.63
N ILE A 588 -31.13 -3.35 27.73
CA ILE A 588 -31.43 -2.01 27.22
C ILE A 588 -32.00 -2.04 25.81
N GLY A 589 -32.80 -1.04 25.45
CA GLY A 589 -33.41 -0.92 24.13
C GLY A 589 -34.86 -1.41 24.03
N PHE A 590 -35.47 -1.82 25.15
CA PHE A 590 -36.90 -2.08 25.25
C PHE A 590 -37.66 -0.83 25.71
N SER A 591 -38.93 -0.72 25.35
CA SER A 591 -39.80 0.32 25.93
C SER A 591 -40.14 -0.02 27.38
N ALA A 592 -39.59 0.74 28.33
CA ALA A 592 -39.89 0.56 29.75
C ALA A 592 -41.33 0.96 30.10
N CYS A 593 -41.88 0.34 31.15
CA CYS A 593 -43.18 0.72 31.70
C CYS A 593 -43.13 2.16 32.25
N LEU A 594 -44.17 2.94 31.98
CA LEU A 594 -44.31 4.30 32.48
C LEU A 594 -45.10 4.33 33.80
N VAL A 595 -44.55 4.98 34.82
CA VAL A 595 -45.22 5.27 36.10
C VAL A 595 -45.31 6.78 36.24
N ASN A 596 -46.54 7.33 36.26
CA ASN A 596 -46.80 8.77 36.26
C ASN A 596 -46.15 9.52 35.07
N GLY A 597 -46.08 8.86 33.91
CA GLY A 597 -45.50 9.43 32.70
C GLY A 597 -43.96 9.40 32.65
N LEU A 598 -43.30 8.76 33.62
CA LEU A 598 -41.84 8.57 33.64
C LEU A 598 -41.51 7.09 33.46
N PRO A 599 -40.49 6.73 32.68
CA PRO A 599 -40.06 5.35 32.53
C PRO A 599 -39.46 4.83 33.83
N GLN A 600 -39.75 3.57 34.16
CA GLN A 600 -39.21 2.93 35.35
C GLN A 600 -37.76 2.47 35.11
N PRO A 601 -36.77 2.90 35.91
CA PRO A 601 -35.38 2.46 35.78
C PRO A 601 -35.25 0.96 36.04
N ASN A 602 -34.34 0.31 35.31
CA ASN A 602 -34.02 -1.12 35.43
C ASN A 602 -35.24 -2.05 35.31
N PHE A 603 -36.26 -1.67 34.52
CA PHE A 603 -37.48 -2.48 34.36
C PHE A 603 -37.21 -3.90 33.84
N PHE A 604 -36.19 -4.04 32.99
CA PHE A 604 -35.76 -5.33 32.40
C PHE A 604 -34.49 -5.88 33.08
N GLN A 605 -34.41 -5.76 34.41
CA GLN A 605 -33.32 -6.35 35.18
C GLN A 605 -33.52 -7.86 35.32
N THR A 606 -32.68 -8.63 34.64
CA THR A 606 -32.64 -10.09 34.75
C THR A 606 -31.29 -10.59 34.26
N ASN A 607 -30.81 -11.64 34.92
CA ASN A 607 -29.58 -12.34 34.54
C ASN A 607 -29.80 -13.41 33.45
N LYS A 608 -31.05 -13.59 32.98
CA LYS A 608 -31.39 -14.57 31.93
C LYS A 608 -32.24 -13.94 30.84
N PHE A 609 -31.75 -14.02 29.61
CA PHE A 609 -32.49 -13.55 28.44
C PHE A 609 -33.83 -14.27 28.23
N ASP A 610 -33.94 -15.56 28.61
CA ASP A 610 -35.19 -16.31 28.48
C ASP A 610 -36.33 -15.77 29.35
N GLU A 611 -36.01 -15.04 30.42
CA GLU A 611 -37.02 -14.41 31.30
C GLU A 611 -37.62 -13.14 30.66
N LEU A 612 -37.06 -12.66 29.53
CA LEU A 612 -37.57 -11.53 28.74
C LEU A 612 -38.51 -11.94 27.61
N LYS A 613 -38.71 -13.24 27.38
CA LYS A 613 -39.68 -13.74 26.39
C LYS A 613 -41.10 -13.49 26.92
N LEU A 614 -41.64 -12.32 26.61
CA LEU A 614 -43.07 -12.01 26.73
C LEU A 614 -43.91 -12.86 25.78
#